data_AF-E0PQU2-F1
#
_entry.id   AF-E0PQU2-F1
#
_cell.length_a   1.000
_cell.length_b   1.000
_cell.length_c   1.000
_cell.angle_alpha   90.00
_cell.angle_beta   90.00
_cell.angle_gamma   90.00
#
_symmetry.space_group_name_H-M   'P 1'
#
loop_
_entity.id
_entity.type
_entity.pdbx_description
1 polymer ?
#
loop_
_entity_poly.entity_id
_entity_poly.type
_entity_poly.pdbx_seq_one_letter_code
_entity_poly.pdbx_strand_id
1 'polypeptide(L)'
;MATKQKEVTTFDVQVADFIRNHKKTGTATDDEINSSLVIPFTLDADGIEDLLQRIQDAGISITDNEGNPSARVLSTEEEPELSDEDLIGSTSAKVNDPVRMYLKEIGVVPLLTNEEEKELALAVEAGDIEAKQRLAEANLRLVVSIAKRYVGRGMQFLDLIQEGNMGLMKAVDKFDYSKGFKFSTYATWWIRQAITRAIADQARTIRIPVHMVETINKLVREQRNLLQELGQDPTPEQIAERMDMTPDKVREILKIAQEPVSLETPIGEEDDSHLGDFIEDEVIENPVDYTTRIVLREQLDEVLDTLTDREENVLRLRFGLDDGKMRTLEDVGKVFNVTRERIRQIEAKALRKLRQPSRSKPLRDFIED
;
A
#
# COMPACT_ATOMS: atom_id res chain seq x y z
N MET A 1 -55.94 40.36 22.58
CA MET A 1 -54.73 39.55 22.80
C MET A 1 -55.17 38.12 23.04
N ALA A 2 -55.26 37.32 21.97
CA ALA A 2 -55.70 35.93 22.04
C ALA A 2 -54.47 35.02 21.95
N THR A 3 -54.14 34.37 23.05
CA THR A 3 -53.15 33.29 23.13
C THR A 3 -53.64 32.11 22.29
N LYS A 4 -53.07 31.95 21.09
CA LYS A 4 -53.21 30.72 20.29
C LYS A 4 -52.49 29.59 21.02
N GLN A 5 -53.28 28.69 21.63
CA GLN A 5 -52.83 27.36 22.04
C GLN A 5 -52.32 26.65 20.77
N LYS A 6 -51.02 26.31 20.74
CA LYS A 6 -50.44 25.46 19.70
C LYS A 6 -51.02 24.07 19.86
N GLU A 7 -51.79 23.62 18.87
CA GLU A 7 -52.11 22.21 18.69
C GLU A 7 -50.80 21.44 18.58
N VAL A 8 -50.45 20.67 19.61
CA VAL A 8 -49.29 19.79 19.58
C VAL A 8 -49.69 18.61 18.69
N THR A 9 -49.10 18.53 17.51
CA THR A 9 -49.33 17.42 16.58
C THR A 9 -48.85 16.12 17.23
N THR A 10 -49.56 15.02 16.98
CA THR A 10 -49.20 13.68 17.48
C THR A 10 -47.78 13.27 17.09
N PHE A 11 -47.26 13.85 16.02
CA PHE A 11 -45.89 13.69 15.50
C PHE A 11 -44.82 14.25 16.44
N ASP A 12 -44.94 15.50 16.90
CA ASP A 12 -43.94 16.12 17.77
C ASP A 12 -43.83 15.40 19.13
N VAL A 13 -44.93 14.81 19.61
CA VAL A 13 -44.94 14.00 20.85
C VAL A 13 -44.18 12.68 20.66
N GLN A 14 -44.39 12.00 19.53
CA GLN A 14 -43.71 10.72 19.24
C GLN A 14 -42.22 10.91 18.94
N VAL A 15 -41.83 12.00 18.28
CA VAL A 15 -40.41 12.35 18.09
C VAL A 15 -39.73 12.65 19.43
N ALA A 16 -40.41 13.37 20.33
CA ALA A 16 -39.87 13.66 21.66
C ALA A 16 -39.73 12.41 22.54
N ASP A 17 -40.68 11.48 22.46
CA ASP A 17 -40.60 10.20 23.17
C ASP A 17 -39.52 9.28 22.57
N PHE A 18 -39.34 9.28 21.25
CA PHE A 18 -38.27 8.55 20.57
C PHE A 18 -36.88 9.05 20.99
N ILE A 19 -36.68 10.38 21.01
CA ILE A 19 -35.46 11.02 21.49
C ILE A 19 -35.22 10.67 22.97
N ARG A 20 -36.25 10.71 23.82
CA ARG A 20 -36.11 10.40 25.25
C ARG A 20 -35.65 8.96 25.51
N ASN A 21 -36.13 8.00 24.71
CA ASN A 21 -35.75 6.59 24.85
C ASN A 21 -34.32 6.33 24.37
N HIS A 22 -33.92 6.92 23.24
CA HIS A 22 -32.60 6.70 22.62
C HIS A 22 -31.49 7.60 23.16
N LYS A 23 -31.82 8.63 23.95
CA LYS A 23 -30.82 9.49 24.63
C LYS A 23 -29.97 8.74 25.66
N LYS A 24 -30.44 7.59 26.17
CA LYS A 24 -29.68 6.75 27.10
C LYS A 24 -28.71 5.80 26.39
N THR A 25 -29.04 5.36 25.18
CA THR A 25 -28.24 4.43 24.38
C THR A 25 -27.27 5.17 23.45
N GLY A 26 -27.56 6.42 23.08
CA GLY A 26 -26.71 7.26 22.23
C GLY A 26 -26.70 6.86 20.75
N THR A 27 -27.37 5.76 20.40
CA THR A 27 -27.46 5.23 19.03
C THR A 27 -28.91 4.86 18.68
N ALA A 28 -29.33 5.15 17.45
CA ALA A 28 -30.62 4.75 16.88
C ALA A 28 -30.42 4.14 15.50
N THR A 29 -31.19 3.11 15.12
CA THR A 29 -31.03 2.46 13.80
C THR A 29 -31.93 3.10 12.74
N ASP A 30 -31.44 3.17 11.51
CA ASP A 30 -32.17 3.78 10.37
C ASP A 30 -33.50 3.03 10.07
N ASP A 31 -33.51 1.71 10.23
CA ASP A 31 -34.72 0.90 10.05
C ASP A 31 -35.78 1.15 11.14
N GLU A 32 -35.36 1.45 12.37
CA GLU A 32 -36.27 1.82 13.45
C GLU A 32 -36.87 3.21 13.23
N ILE A 33 -36.07 4.17 12.75
CA ILE A 33 -36.57 5.52 12.41
C ILE A 33 -37.57 5.44 11.25
N ASN A 34 -37.25 4.65 10.22
CA ASN A 34 -38.15 4.46 9.08
C ASN A 34 -39.46 3.78 9.47
N SER A 35 -39.41 2.72 10.28
CA SER A 35 -40.60 1.98 10.69
C SER A 35 -41.48 2.72 11.71
N SER A 36 -40.88 3.46 12.63
CA SER A 36 -41.61 4.13 13.72
C SER A 36 -42.09 5.54 13.40
N LEU A 37 -41.36 6.30 12.56
CA LEU A 37 -41.64 7.71 12.32
C LEU A 37 -41.96 8.02 10.86
N VAL A 38 -41.32 7.35 9.90
CA VAL A 38 -41.49 7.68 8.46
C VAL A 38 -42.73 7.02 7.86
N ILE A 39 -42.94 5.72 8.10
CA ILE A 39 -44.11 4.98 7.57
C ILE A 39 -45.44 5.46 8.18
N PRO A 40 -45.57 5.72 9.49
CA PRO A 40 -46.85 6.11 10.08
C PRO A 40 -47.32 7.54 9.72
N PHE A 41 -46.38 8.45 9.42
CA PHE A 41 -46.69 9.86 9.14
C PHE A 41 -46.50 10.26 7.68
N THR A 42 -46.09 9.34 6.81
CA THR A 42 -45.93 9.58 5.36
C THR A 42 -45.18 10.89 5.06
N LEU A 43 -44.02 11.07 5.69
CA LEU A 43 -43.20 12.26 5.48
C LEU A 43 -42.59 12.27 4.08
N ASP A 44 -42.57 13.47 3.48
CA ASP A 44 -41.85 13.78 2.27
C ASP A 44 -40.34 13.88 2.51
N ALA A 45 -39.55 13.99 1.43
CA ALA A 45 -38.09 14.00 1.52
C ALA A 45 -37.56 15.12 2.44
N ASP A 46 -38.17 16.30 2.37
CA ASP A 46 -37.83 17.46 3.20
C ASP A 46 -38.20 17.24 4.68
N GLY A 47 -39.36 16.64 4.95
CA GLY A 47 -39.78 16.32 6.32
C GLY A 47 -38.95 15.22 7.00
N ILE A 48 -38.38 14.30 6.22
CA ILE A 48 -37.43 13.28 6.72
C ILE A 48 -36.11 13.96 7.11
N GLU A 49 -35.64 14.93 6.34
CA GLU A 49 -34.41 15.69 6.60
C GLU A 49 -34.52 16.50 7.90
N ASP A 50 -35.61 17.23 8.10
CA ASP A 50 -35.90 17.97 9.33
C ASP A 50 -35.93 17.06 10.59
N LEU A 51 -36.45 15.84 10.43
CA LEU A 51 -36.54 14.86 11.52
C LEU A 51 -35.16 14.29 11.87
N LEU A 52 -34.34 13.97 10.86
CA LEU A 52 -32.98 13.47 11.06
C LEU A 52 -32.09 14.54 11.72
N GLN A 53 -32.23 15.79 11.30
CA GLN A 53 -31.50 16.92 11.90
C GLN A 53 -31.87 17.13 13.36
N ARG A 54 -33.17 17.05 13.73
CA ARG A 54 -33.62 17.13 15.13
C ARG A 54 -33.07 16.00 16.01
N ILE A 55 -32.91 14.79 15.45
CA ILE A 55 -32.37 13.63 16.17
C ILE A 55 -30.85 13.78 16.38
N GLN A 56 -30.14 14.32 15.38
CA GLN A 56 -28.71 14.63 15.48
C GLN A 56 -28.41 15.76 16.46
N ASP A 57 -29.19 16.86 16.42
CA ASP A 57 -29.08 17.97 17.37
C ASP A 57 -29.34 17.53 18.83
N ALA A 58 -30.12 16.45 19.01
CA ALA A 58 -30.37 15.84 20.31
C ALA A 58 -29.22 14.92 20.79
N GLY A 59 -28.19 14.70 19.97
CA GLY A 59 -26.98 13.95 20.29
C GLY A 59 -27.09 12.43 20.11
N ILE A 60 -27.95 11.96 19.20
CA ILE A 60 -28.14 10.53 18.91
C ILE A 60 -27.49 10.18 17.56
N SER A 61 -26.55 9.24 17.56
CA SER A 61 -25.86 8.76 16.35
C SER A 61 -26.70 7.73 15.61
N ILE A 62 -26.89 7.90 14.31
CA ILE A 62 -27.75 7.01 13.50
C ILE A 62 -26.89 5.94 12.82
N THR A 63 -27.15 4.67 13.13
CA THR A 63 -26.38 3.53 12.64
C THR A 63 -27.22 2.59 11.77
N ASP A 64 -26.59 1.82 10.90
CA ASP A 64 -27.22 0.68 10.23
C ASP A 64 -27.29 -0.55 11.17
N ASN A 65 -27.90 -1.64 10.70
CA ASN A 65 -28.04 -2.89 11.46
C ASN A 65 -26.70 -3.57 11.78
N GLU A 66 -25.59 -3.10 11.22
CA GLU A 66 -24.24 -3.63 11.41
C GLU A 66 -23.35 -2.70 12.25
N GLY A 67 -23.91 -1.61 12.80
CA GLY A 67 -23.22 -0.67 13.67
C GLY A 67 -22.33 0.33 12.95
N ASN A 68 -22.45 0.46 11.63
CA ASN A 68 -21.81 1.52 10.86
C ASN A 68 -22.73 2.75 10.80
N PRO A 69 -22.20 3.98 10.65
CA PRO A 69 -23.03 5.15 10.37
C PRO A 69 -23.88 4.92 9.10
N SER A 70 -25.18 5.21 9.17
CA SER A 70 -26.09 4.97 8.04
C SER A 70 -25.60 5.70 6.78
N ALA A 71 -25.76 5.05 5.62
CA ALA A 71 -25.43 5.59 4.30
C ALA A 71 -26.11 6.95 4.01
N ARG A 72 -27.17 7.28 4.74
CA ARG A 72 -27.94 8.53 4.64
C ARG A 72 -27.38 9.67 5.51
N VAL A 73 -26.54 9.34 6.51
CA VAL A 73 -25.80 10.30 7.35
C VAL A 73 -24.46 10.64 6.71
N LEU A 74 -23.87 9.68 5.99
CA LEU A 74 -22.65 9.87 5.20
C LEU A 74 -22.82 10.85 4.03
N SER A 75 -24.04 11.21 3.64
CA SER A 75 -24.31 12.27 2.67
C SER A 75 -24.35 13.67 3.27
N THR A 76 -24.35 13.79 4.61
CA THR A 76 -24.55 15.07 5.33
C THR A 76 -23.33 15.49 6.15
N GLU A 77 -22.29 14.67 6.26
CA GLU A 77 -20.98 15.22 6.62
C GLU A 77 -20.60 16.18 5.49
N GLU A 78 -20.65 17.49 5.79
CA GLU A 78 -20.14 18.53 4.90
C GLU A 78 -18.74 18.12 4.45
N GLU A 79 -18.68 17.64 3.21
CA GLU A 79 -17.45 17.24 2.58
C GLU A 79 -16.54 18.47 2.55
N PRO A 80 -15.23 18.34 2.81
CA PRO A 80 -14.33 19.23 2.12
C PRO A 80 -14.55 18.93 0.63
N GLU A 81 -15.36 19.74 -0.05
CA GLU A 81 -15.35 19.80 -1.51
C GLU A 81 -13.89 20.09 -1.88
N LEU A 82 -13.14 19.05 -2.23
CA LEU A 82 -11.96 19.22 -3.06
C LEU A 82 -12.51 19.85 -4.33
N SER A 83 -12.34 21.16 -4.43
CA SER A 83 -12.83 21.91 -5.56
C SER A 83 -12.22 21.28 -6.81
N ASP A 84 -12.92 21.38 -7.95
CA ASP A 84 -12.31 20.94 -9.20
C ASP A 84 -10.97 21.67 -9.43
N GLU A 85 -10.70 22.81 -8.79
CA GLU A 85 -9.40 23.49 -8.78
C GLU A 85 -8.30 22.78 -7.96
N ASP A 86 -8.63 22.14 -6.84
CA ASP A 86 -7.66 21.41 -6.00
C ASP A 86 -7.19 20.10 -6.65
N LEU A 87 -8.06 19.48 -7.44
CA LEU A 87 -7.71 18.32 -8.27
C LEU A 87 -6.77 18.67 -9.43
N ILE A 88 -6.66 19.95 -9.79
CA ILE A 88 -6.01 20.42 -11.02
C ILE A 88 -4.58 20.94 -10.78
N GLY A 89 -4.12 21.01 -9.52
CA GLY A 89 -2.70 21.23 -9.20
C GLY A 89 -2.11 22.49 -9.83
N SER A 90 -2.27 23.65 -9.16
CA SER A 90 -1.61 24.92 -9.49
C SER A 90 -1.91 25.53 -10.87
N THR A 91 -2.40 26.76 -10.83
CA THR A 91 -2.71 27.63 -11.96
C THR A 91 -1.47 27.98 -12.78
N SER A 92 -1.10 27.21 -13.81
CA SER A 92 -0.11 27.65 -14.83
C SER A 92 -0.15 26.96 -16.21
N ALA A 93 -1.23 26.26 -16.61
CA ALA A 93 -1.40 25.83 -18.01
C ALA A 93 -2.87 25.62 -18.41
N LYS A 94 -3.61 26.70 -18.67
CA LYS A 94 -5.07 26.69 -18.91
C LYS A 94 -5.58 25.98 -20.18
N VAL A 95 -4.79 25.15 -20.89
CA VAL A 95 -5.24 24.51 -22.15
C VAL A 95 -4.92 23.00 -22.28
N ASN A 96 -4.00 22.41 -21.51
CA ASN A 96 -3.51 21.05 -21.77
C ASN A 96 -3.59 20.08 -20.57
N ASP A 97 -4.48 20.32 -19.61
CA ASP A 97 -4.69 19.35 -18.52
C ASP A 97 -5.50 18.14 -19.03
N PRO A 98 -4.93 16.92 -19.10
CA PRO A 98 -5.63 15.74 -19.58
C PRO A 98 -6.86 15.40 -18.72
N VAL A 99 -6.85 15.76 -17.43
CA VAL A 99 -7.99 15.55 -16.52
C VAL A 99 -9.19 16.38 -16.99
N ARG A 100 -8.96 17.67 -17.28
CA ARG A 100 -10.01 18.56 -17.80
C ARG A 100 -10.56 18.11 -19.15
N MET A 101 -9.69 17.64 -20.05
CA MET A 101 -10.13 17.11 -21.34
C MET A 101 -11.06 15.91 -21.13
N TYR A 102 -10.65 14.97 -20.27
CA TYR A 102 -11.44 13.79 -19.96
C TYR A 102 -12.79 14.13 -19.32
N LEU A 103 -12.82 15.01 -18.31
CA LEU A 103 -14.05 15.43 -17.64
C LEU A 103 -15.04 16.11 -18.61
N LYS A 104 -14.52 16.86 -19.59
CA LYS A 104 -15.33 17.49 -20.64
C LYS A 104 -15.95 16.45 -21.58
N GLU A 105 -15.19 15.43 -21.99
CA GLU A 105 -15.67 14.37 -22.89
C GLU A 105 -16.79 13.55 -22.26
N ILE A 106 -16.62 13.11 -21.01
CA ILE A 106 -17.65 12.33 -20.30
C ILE A 106 -18.89 13.16 -19.95
N GLY A 107 -18.77 14.49 -19.92
CA GLY A 107 -19.89 15.41 -19.68
C GLY A 107 -20.84 15.57 -20.88
N VAL A 108 -20.44 15.14 -22.08
CA VAL A 108 -21.27 15.21 -23.30
C VAL A 108 -22.37 14.16 -23.30
N VAL A 109 -22.12 13.00 -22.68
CA VAL A 109 -23.06 11.87 -22.67
C VAL A 109 -24.17 12.13 -21.64
N PRO A 110 -25.46 12.08 -22.04
CA PRO A 110 -26.57 12.28 -21.12
C PRO A 110 -26.71 11.10 -20.15
N LEU A 111 -27.30 11.37 -18.98
CA LEU A 111 -27.64 10.34 -18.00
C LEU A 111 -28.77 9.47 -18.54
N LEU A 112 -28.68 8.15 -18.29
CA LEU A 112 -29.72 7.20 -18.66
C LEU A 112 -30.88 7.23 -17.66
N THR A 113 -32.08 6.97 -18.17
CA THR A 113 -33.25 6.67 -17.36
C THR A 113 -33.27 5.18 -16.95
N ASN A 114 -34.04 4.85 -15.90
CA ASN A 114 -34.17 3.45 -15.44
C ASN A 114 -34.74 2.51 -16.52
N GLU A 115 -35.56 3.02 -17.46
CA GLU A 115 -36.11 2.24 -18.57
C GLU A 115 -35.04 1.98 -19.65
N GLU A 116 -34.25 3.00 -20.01
CA GLU A 116 -33.14 2.86 -20.95
C GLU A 116 -32.03 1.94 -20.40
N GLU A 117 -31.72 2.01 -19.10
CA GLU A 117 -30.79 1.07 -18.45
C GLU A 117 -31.25 -0.38 -18.61
N LYS A 118 -32.56 -0.62 -18.51
CA LYS A 118 -33.15 -1.95 -18.68
C LYS A 118 -33.02 -2.45 -20.11
N GLU A 119 -33.36 -1.61 -21.08
CA GLU A 119 -33.27 -1.95 -22.50
C GLU A 119 -31.82 -2.26 -22.89
N LEU A 120 -30.87 -1.44 -22.44
CA LEU A 120 -29.45 -1.65 -22.67
C LEU A 120 -28.96 -2.92 -21.97
N ALA A 121 -29.36 -3.19 -20.74
CA ALA A 121 -28.98 -4.41 -20.02
C ALA A 121 -29.45 -5.69 -20.73
N LEU A 122 -30.69 -5.70 -21.27
CA LEU A 122 -31.22 -6.82 -22.05
C LEU A 122 -30.45 -7.00 -23.37
N ALA A 123 -30.09 -5.91 -24.04
CA ALA A 123 -29.29 -5.96 -25.26
C ALA A 123 -27.86 -6.47 -24.99
N VAL A 124 -27.26 -6.08 -23.85
CA VAL A 124 -25.96 -6.59 -23.40
C VAL A 124 -26.00 -8.09 -23.13
N GLU A 125 -27.07 -8.59 -22.49
CA GLU A 125 -27.26 -10.03 -22.27
C GLU A 125 -27.39 -10.80 -23.60
N ALA A 126 -27.97 -10.18 -24.62
CA ALA A 126 -28.03 -10.71 -25.98
C ALA A 126 -26.68 -10.65 -26.74
N GLY A 127 -25.63 -10.07 -26.13
CA GLY A 127 -24.29 -9.97 -26.70
C GLY A 127 -24.04 -8.73 -27.57
N ASP A 128 -24.87 -7.70 -27.47
CA ASP A 128 -24.68 -6.45 -28.20
C ASP A 128 -23.53 -5.61 -27.60
N ILE A 129 -22.48 -5.42 -28.40
CA ILE A 129 -21.28 -4.68 -28.04
C ILE A 129 -21.56 -3.17 -28.00
N GLU A 130 -22.44 -2.65 -28.86
CA GLU A 130 -22.77 -1.22 -28.91
C GLU A 130 -23.57 -0.83 -27.67
N ALA A 131 -24.53 -1.65 -27.27
CA ALA A 131 -25.28 -1.47 -26.03
C ALA A 131 -24.35 -1.48 -24.80
N LYS A 132 -23.36 -2.38 -24.78
CA LYS A 132 -22.35 -2.46 -23.71
C LYS A 132 -21.55 -1.17 -23.59
N GLN A 133 -21.05 -0.67 -24.71
CA GLN A 133 -20.28 0.57 -24.76
C GLN A 133 -21.12 1.75 -24.29
N ARG A 134 -22.36 1.86 -24.79
CA ARG A 134 -23.28 2.94 -24.42
C ARG A 134 -23.64 2.92 -22.93
N LEU A 135 -23.87 1.74 -22.35
CA LEU A 135 -24.14 1.59 -20.91
C LEU A 135 -22.93 1.96 -20.06
N ALA A 136 -21.71 1.64 -20.51
CA ALA A 136 -20.48 2.03 -19.84
C ALA A 136 -20.23 3.55 -19.93
N GLU A 137 -20.36 4.14 -21.12
CA GLU A 137 -20.13 5.58 -21.37
C GLU A 137 -21.04 6.48 -20.52
N ALA A 138 -22.32 6.13 -20.40
CA ALA A 138 -23.27 6.86 -19.57
C ALA A 138 -22.91 6.84 -18.07
N ASN A 139 -22.16 5.83 -17.63
CA ASN A 139 -21.78 5.62 -16.24
C ASN A 139 -20.32 6.02 -15.92
N LEU A 140 -19.58 6.61 -16.85
CA LEU A 140 -18.20 7.08 -16.59
C LEU A 140 -18.15 8.14 -15.48
N ARG A 141 -19.19 8.97 -15.36
CA ARG A 141 -19.30 9.99 -14.30
C ARG A 141 -19.37 9.37 -12.89
N LEU A 142 -19.98 8.18 -12.77
CA LEU A 142 -20.02 7.43 -11.52
C LEU A 142 -18.62 6.94 -11.11
N VAL A 143 -17.79 6.54 -12.08
CA VAL A 143 -16.41 6.13 -11.79
C VAL A 143 -15.62 7.29 -11.22
N VAL A 144 -15.73 8.48 -11.83
CA VAL A 144 -15.04 9.69 -11.36
C VAL A 144 -15.46 10.04 -9.93
N SER A 145 -16.76 10.04 -9.61
CA SER A 145 -17.23 10.38 -8.26
C SER A 145 -16.74 9.37 -7.21
N ILE A 146 -16.63 8.09 -7.56
CA ILE A 146 -16.06 7.07 -6.67
C ILE A 146 -14.55 7.25 -6.52
N ALA A 147 -13.83 7.50 -7.62
CA ALA A 147 -12.38 7.64 -7.67
C ALA A 147 -11.86 8.87 -6.93
N LYS A 148 -12.62 9.99 -6.91
CA LYS A 148 -12.27 11.21 -6.17
C LYS A 148 -11.90 10.93 -4.70
N ARG A 149 -12.55 9.95 -4.05
CA ARG A 149 -12.27 9.55 -2.65
C ARG A 149 -10.93 8.85 -2.41
N TYR A 150 -10.26 8.41 -3.49
CA TYR A 150 -9.00 7.67 -3.43
C TYR A 150 -7.80 8.51 -3.89
N VAL A 151 -8.02 9.78 -4.23
CA VAL A 151 -6.95 10.73 -4.58
C VAL A 151 -5.99 10.90 -3.41
N GLY A 152 -4.69 11.00 -3.70
CA GLY A 152 -3.65 11.16 -2.67
C GLY A 152 -3.22 9.86 -1.99
N ARG A 153 -3.65 8.69 -2.47
CA ARG A 153 -3.24 7.37 -1.92
C ARG A 153 -2.07 6.71 -2.68
N GLY A 154 -1.19 7.51 -3.27
CA GLY A 154 0.01 7.03 -3.97
C GLY A 154 -0.16 6.68 -5.47
N MET A 155 -1.35 6.89 -6.04
CA MET A 155 -1.62 6.71 -7.48
C MET A 155 -2.20 8.00 -8.07
N GLN A 156 -1.90 8.28 -9.34
CA GLN A 156 -2.43 9.45 -10.05
C GLN A 156 -3.95 9.33 -10.25
N PHE A 157 -4.64 10.47 -10.29
CA PHE A 157 -6.09 10.49 -10.40
C PHE A 157 -6.61 9.85 -11.70
N LEU A 158 -5.92 10.09 -12.83
CA LEU A 158 -6.26 9.47 -14.11
C LEU A 158 -6.13 7.94 -14.06
N ASP A 159 -5.09 7.43 -13.41
CA ASP A 159 -4.87 5.98 -13.29
C ASP A 159 -5.96 5.34 -12.42
N LEU A 160 -6.36 6.00 -11.32
CA LEU A 160 -7.49 5.57 -10.50
C LEU A 160 -8.80 5.50 -11.31
N ILE A 161 -9.05 6.50 -12.17
CA ILE A 161 -10.20 6.51 -13.07
C ILE A 161 -10.14 5.34 -14.04
N GLN A 162 -8.98 5.06 -14.66
CA GLN A 162 -8.87 3.97 -15.63
C GLN A 162 -9.06 2.60 -14.99
N GLU A 163 -8.49 2.36 -13.81
CA GLU A 163 -8.71 1.14 -13.04
C GLU A 163 -10.18 0.99 -12.63
N GLY A 164 -10.82 2.11 -12.28
CA GLY A 164 -12.26 2.18 -12.04
C GLY A 164 -13.10 1.85 -13.28
N ASN A 165 -12.71 2.35 -14.46
CA ASN A 165 -13.36 2.06 -15.74
C ASN A 165 -13.26 0.58 -16.10
N MET A 166 -12.11 -0.07 -15.83
CA MET A 166 -11.98 -1.52 -15.97
C MET A 166 -12.90 -2.28 -15.01
N GLY A 167 -13.10 -1.77 -13.79
CA GLY A 167 -14.08 -2.29 -12.83
C GLY A 167 -15.52 -2.14 -13.34
N LEU A 168 -15.87 -0.97 -13.88
CA LEU A 168 -17.17 -0.69 -14.48
C LEU A 168 -17.47 -1.63 -15.65
N MET A 169 -16.51 -1.86 -16.54
CA MET A 169 -16.69 -2.79 -17.67
C MET A 169 -17.03 -4.21 -17.21
N LYS A 170 -16.39 -4.69 -16.14
CA LYS A 170 -16.72 -5.99 -15.51
C LYS A 170 -18.11 -5.99 -14.87
N ALA A 171 -18.54 -4.86 -14.33
CA ALA A 171 -19.89 -4.70 -13.79
C ALA A 171 -20.92 -4.77 -14.90
N VAL A 172 -20.71 -4.09 -16.03
CA VAL A 172 -21.59 -4.14 -17.20
C VAL A 172 -21.76 -5.58 -17.71
N ASP A 173 -20.67 -6.33 -17.80
CA ASP A 173 -20.70 -7.73 -18.28
C ASP A 173 -21.48 -8.70 -17.40
N LYS A 174 -21.58 -8.40 -16.10
CA LYS A 174 -22.18 -9.30 -15.09
C LYS A 174 -23.48 -8.75 -14.51
N PHE A 175 -23.94 -7.62 -15.01
CA PHE A 175 -25.13 -6.98 -14.48
C PHE A 175 -26.36 -7.79 -14.88
N ASP A 176 -27.20 -8.06 -13.88
CA ASP A 176 -28.44 -8.79 -14.04
C ASP A 176 -29.59 -7.91 -13.58
N TYR A 177 -30.34 -7.39 -14.55
CA TYR A 177 -31.47 -6.50 -14.29
C TYR A 177 -32.66 -7.23 -13.65
N SER A 178 -32.77 -8.57 -13.79
CA SER A 178 -33.90 -9.35 -13.25
C SER A 178 -34.02 -9.24 -11.73
N LYS A 179 -32.92 -8.90 -11.05
CA LYS A 179 -32.85 -8.69 -9.60
C LYS A 179 -33.49 -7.39 -9.11
N GLY A 180 -33.84 -6.47 -10.01
CA GLY A 180 -34.59 -5.25 -9.67
C GLY A 180 -33.81 -4.16 -8.92
N PHE A 181 -32.48 -4.26 -8.87
CA PHE A 181 -31.62 -3.21 -8.30
C PHE A 181 -31.08 -2.28 -9.38
N LYS A 182 -30.82 -1.02 -9.04
CA LYS A 182 -30.21 -0.04 -9.95
C LYS A 182 -28.80 -0.47 -10.35
N PHE A 183 -28.41 -0.16 -11.60
CA PHE A 183 -27.07 -0.46 -12.09
C PHE A 183 -25.98 0.22 -11.26
N SER A 184 -26.18 1.48 -10.86
CA SER A 184 -25.24 2.26 -10.06
C SER A 184 -24.86 1.59 -8.72
N THR A 185 -25.84 0.98 -8.03
CA THR A 185 -25.62 0.24 -6.78
C THR A 185 -24.69 -0.94 -7.01
N TYR A 186 -24.90 -1.69 -8.09
CA TYR A 186 -24.08 -2.84 -8.45
C TYR A 186 -22.67 -2.44 -8.92
N ALA A 187 -22.60 -1.45 -9.81
CA ALA A 187 -21.36 -0.95 -10.38
C ALA A 187 -20.43 -0.38 -9.30
N THR A 188 -20.97 0.27 -8.27
CA THR A 188 -20.19 0.85 -7.17
C THR A 188 -19.28 -0.17 -6.49
N TRP A 189 -19.75 -1.41 -6.30
CA TRP A 189 -18.93 -2.49 -5.71
C TRP A 189 -17.75 -2.87 -6.60
N TRP A 190 -17.99 -3.08 -7.89
CA TRP A 190 -16.94 -3.46 -8.84
C TRP A 190 -15.91 -2.36 -9.06
N ILE A 191 -16.36 -1.11 -9.14
CA ILE A 191 -15.48 0.06 -9.29
C ILE A 191 -14.61 0.19 -8.04
N ARG A 192 -15.21 0.14 -6.84
CA ARG A 192 -14.47 0.23 -5.57
C ARG A 192 -13.44 -0.89 -5.43
N GLN A 193 -13.83 -2.12 -5.76
CA GLN A 193 -12.95 -3.28 -5.68
C GLN A 193 -11.77 -3.16 -6.64
N ALA A 194 -12.02 -2.71 -7.89
CA ALA A 194 -10.97 -2.53 -8.89
C ALA A 194 -9.96 -1.46 -8.45
N ILE A 195 -10.46 -0.29 -8.03
CA ILE A 195 -9.61 0.82 -7.56
C ILE A 195 -8.79 0.39 -6.34
N THR A 196 -9.43 -0.18 -5.31
CA THR A 196 -8.73 -0.59 -4.08
C THR A 196 -7.66 -1.65 -4.35
N ARG A 197 -7.96 -2.59 -5.25
CA ARG A 197 -6.99 -3.61 -5.67
C ARG A 197 -5.83 -3.01 -6.44
N ALA A 198 -6.08 -2.09 -7.37
CA ALA A 198 -5.04 -1.44 -8.16
C ALA A 198 -4.10 -0.61 -7.26
N ILE A 199 -4.66 0.12 -6.28
CA ILE A 199 -3.86 0.84 -5.28
C ILE A 199 -2.95 -0.13 -4.52
N ALA A 200 -3.51 -1.25 -4.03
CA ALA A 200 -2.70 -2.24 -3.30
C ALA A 200 -1.61 -2.87 -4.19
N ASP A 201 -1.87 -3.06 -5.48
CA ASP A 201 -0.98 -3.75 -6.41
C ASP A 201 0.12 -2.84 -7.00
N GLN A 202 -0.15 -1.55 -7.20
CA GLN A 202 0.69 -0.63 -8.00
C GLN A 202 1.09 0.68 -7.31
N ALA A 203 0.40 1.11 -6.23
CA ALA A 203 0.64 2.45 -5.66
C ALA A 203 1.99 2.61 -4.94
N ARG A 204 2.71 1.51 -4.68
CA ARG A 204 4.01 1.54 -4.01
C ARG A 204 5.14 1.16 -4.97
N THR A 205 6.28 1.84 -4.84
CA THR A 205 7.51 1.54 -5.58
C THR A 205 7.97 0.09 -5.40
N ILE A 206 7.85 -0.42 -4.18
CA ILE A 206 8.11 -1.81 -3.85
C ILE A 206 6.76 -2.50 -3.66
N ARG A 207 6.46 -3.47 -4.52
CA ARG A 207 5.18 -4.20 -4.50
C ARG A 207 5.04 -5.01 -3.21
N ILE A 208 3.91 -4.82 -2.54
CA ILE A 208 3.51 -5.57 -1.34
C ILE A 208 2.30 -6.45 -1.68
N PRO A 209 2.25 -7.72 -1.22
CA PRO A 209 1.06 -8.56 -1.40
C PRO A 209 -0.21 -7.94 -0.79
N VAL A 210 -1.38 -8.16 -1.42
CA VAL A 210 -2.66 -7.53 -1.02
C VAL A 210 -3.03 -7.79 0.45
N HIS A 211 -2.87 -9.02 0.94
CA HIS A 211 -3.18 -9.35 2.34
C HIS A 211 -2.31 -8.59 3.34
N MET A 212 -1.09 -8.19 2.96
CA MET A 212 -0.24 -7.35 3.80
C MET A 212 -0.69 -5.88 3.78
N VAL A 213 -1.22 -5.40 2.65
CA VAL A 213 -1.82 -4.05 2.58
C VAL A 213 -3.09 -3.97 3.44
N GLU A 214 -3.91 -5.02 3.44
CA GLU A 214 -5.10 -5.13 4.31
C GLU A 214 -4.72 -5.12 5.79
N THR A 215 -3.69 -5.89 6.19
CA THR A 215 -3.22 -5.90 7.58
C THR A 215 -2.62 -4.55 7.99
N ILE A 216 -1.88 -3.87 7.10
CA ILE A 216 -1.38 -2.51 7.34
C ILE A 216 -2.53 -1.53 7.56
N ASN A 217 -3.54 -1.54 6.68
CA ASN A 217 -4.70 -0.64 6.83
C ASN A 217 -5.50 -0.92 8.12
N LYS A 218 -5.65 -2.19 8.49
CA LYS A 218 -6.28 -2.57 9.76
C LYS A 218 -5.47 -2.07 10.95
N LEU A 219 -4.14 -2.24 10.91
CA LEU A 219 -3.23 -1.75 11.95
C LEU A 219 -3.32 -0.23 12.07
N VAL A 220 -3.29 0.52 10.97
CA VAL A 220 -3.41 1.99 10.98
C VAL A 220 -4.78 2.43 11.53
N ARG A 221 -5.86 1.70 11.24
CA ARG A 221 -7.19 1.98 11.81
C ARG A 221 -7.20 1.77 13.32
N GLU A 222 -6.70 0.65 13.82
CA GLU A 222 -6.62 0.40 15.27
C GLU A 222 -5.65 1.36 15.97
N GLN A 223 -4.55 1.73 15.33
CA GLN A 223 -3.63 2.74 15.84
C GLN A 223 -4.35 4.09 16.05
N ARG A 224 -5.19 4.53 15.10
CA ARG A 224 -5.99 5.75 15.24
C ARG A 224 -7.04 5.64 16.34
N ASN A 225 -7.73 4.49 16.45
CA ASN A 225 -8.70 4.25 17.52
C ASN A 225 -8.02 4.35 18.90
N LEU A 226 -6.88 3.66 19.07
CA LEU A 226 -6.10 3.69 20.30
C LEU A 226 -5.56 5.08 20.63
N LEU A 227 -5.13 5.84 19.62
CA LEU A 227 -4.71 7.24 19.80
C LEU A 227 -5.84 8.11 20.32
N GLN A 228 -7.07 7.90 19.84
CA GLN A 228 -8.26 8.62 20.32
C GLN A 228 -8.64 8.23 21.76
N GLU A 229 -8.50 6.96 22.13
CA GLU A 229 -8.81 6.46 23.48
C GLU A 229 -7.75 6.86 24.52
N LEU A 230 -6.46 6.76 24.18
CA LEU A 230 -5.34 6.97 25.10
C LEU A 230 -4.83 8.42 25.10
N GLY A 231 -5.09 9.18 24.03
CA GLY A 231 -4.54 10.53 23.82
C GLY A 231 -3.03 10.56 23.61
N GLN A 232 -2.40 9.41 23.35
CA GLN A 232 -0.97 9.22 23.12
C GLN A 232 -0.74 8.22 22.00
N ASP A 233 0.41 8.28 21.34
CA ASP A 233 0.80 7.30 20.33
C ASP A 233 0.91 5.90 20.96
N PRO A 234 0.14 4.91 20.49
CA PRO A 234 0.10 3.60 21.12
C PRO A 234 1.40 2.84 20.91
N THR A 235 1.82 2.09 21.94
CA THR A 235 3.02 1.26 21.84
C THR A 235 2.75 0.03 20.94
N PRO A 236 3.78 -0.54 20.28
CA PRO A 236 3.61 -1.74 19.48
C PRO A 236 3.01 -2.93 20.25
N GLU A 237 3.21 -2.97 21.57
CA GLU A 237 2.65 -3.99 22.46
C GLU A 237 1.14 -3.82 22.66
N GLN A 238 0.67 -2.58 22.84
CA GLN A 238 -0.77 -2.28 22.96
C GLN A 238 -1.52 -2.55 21.65
N ILE A 239 -0.92 -2.21 20.51
CA ILE A 239 -1.48 -2.51 19.18
C ILE A 239 -1.56 -4.04 18.99
N ALA A 240 -0.52 -4.77 19.40
CA ALA A 240 -0.45 -6.22 19.30
C ALA A 240 -1.55 -6.92 20.12
N GLU A 241 -1.82 -6.43 21.34
CA GLU A 241 -2.91 -6.91 22.19
C GLU A 241 -4.29 -6.68 21.54
N ARG A 242 -4.51 -5.51 20.94
CA ARG A 242 -5.78 -5.20 20.25
C ARG A 242 -6.01 -6.03 18.99
N MET A 243 -4.93 -6.37 18.30
CA MET A 243 -4.94 -7.06 17.01
C MET A 243 -4.81 -8.59 17.12
N ASP A 244 -4.66 -9.14 18.34
CA ASP A 244 -4.36 -10.55 18.61
C ASP A 244 -3.10 -11.05 17.86
N MET A 245 -2.03 -10.26 17.89
CA MET A 245 -0.75 -10.55 17.20
C MET A 245 0.45 -10.48 18.14
N THR A 246 1.62 -10.96 17.69
CA THR A 246 2.86 -10.77 18.46
C THR A 246 3.43 -9.37 18.26
N PRO A 247 4.05 -8.75 19.28
CA PRO A 247 4.67 -7.42 19.15
C PRO A 247 5.75 -7.35 18.06
N ASP A 248 6.51 -8.43 17.87
CA ASP A 248 7.53 -8.50 16.83
C ASP A 248 6.94 -8.41 15.42
N LYS A 249 5.81 -9.08 15.20
CA LYS A 249 5.11 -9.03 13.91
C LYS A 249 4.54 -7.64 13.63
N VAL A 250 4.06 -6.94 14.66
CA VAL A 250 3.64 -5.53 14.53
C VAL A 250 4.82 -4.64 14.15
N ARG A 251 5.99 -4.83 14.76
CA ARG A 251 7.22 -4.09 14.40
C ARG A 251 7.65 -4.35 12.95
N GLU A 252 7.57 -5.60 12.49
CA GLU A 252 7.85 -5.94 11.08
C GLU A 252 6.87 -5.25 10.13
N ILE A 253 5.57 -5.27 10.43
CA ILE A 253 4.55 -4.61 9.60
C ILE A 253 4.79 -3.10 9.56
N LEU A 254 5.13 -2.48 10.70
CA LEU A 254 5.46 -1.05 10.77
C LEU A 254 6.69 -0.71 9.90
N LYS A 255 7.71 -1.56 9.86
CA LYS A 255 8.87 -1.39 8.97
C LYS A 255 8.48 -1.48 7.50
N ILE A 256 7.64 -2.46 7.14
CA ILE A 256 7.16 -2.66 5.76
C ILE A 256 6.24 -1.51 5.32
N ALA A 257 5.52 -0.89 6.25
CA ALA A 257 4.62 0.22 5.97
C ALA A 257 5.35 1.55 5.67
N GLN A 258 6.65 1.64 5.94
CA GLN A 258 7.44 2.84 5.65
C GLN A 258 7.63 3.05 4.15
N GLU A 259 7.49 4.29 3.69
CA GLU A 259 7.70 4.66 2.29
C GLU A 259 9.17 4.97 2.02
N PRO A 260 9.71 4.52 0.87
CA PRO A 260 11.08 4.86 0.49
C PRO A 260 11.20 6.36 0.26
N VAL A 261 12.27 6.96 0.77
CA VAL A 261 12.60 8.38 0.61
C VAL A 261 13.51 8.55 -0.62
N SER A 262 13.37 9.66 -1.33
CA SER A 262 14.23 9.97 -2.48
C SER A 262 15.65 10.29 -2.02
N LEU A 263 16.65 9.81 -2.76
CA LEU A 263 18.06 10.19 -2.55
C LEU A 263 18.33 11.66 -2.85
N GLU A 264 17.48 12.29 -3.66
CA GLU A 264 17.53 13.72 -3.99
C GLU A 264 16.80 14.59 -2.96
N THR A 265 16.34 14.02 -1.83
CA THR A 265 15.74 14.82 -0.78
C THR A 265 16.83 15.73 -0.18
N PRO A 266 16.71 17.06 -0.27
CA PRO A 266 17.71 17.97 0.29
C PRO A 266 17.76 17.81 1.81
N ILE A 267 18.96 17.92 2.38
CA ILE A 267 19.21 17.82 3.82
C ILE A 267 19.79 19.14 4.33
N GLY A 268 19.20 19.69 5.40
CA GLY A 268 19.63 20.95 6.00
C GLY A 268 18.91 22.19 5.44
N GLU A 269 19.38 23.38 5.85
CA GLU A 269 18.85 24.67 5.38
C GLU A 269 19.54 25.17 4.10
N GLU A 270 20.71 24.61 3.78
CA GLU A 270 21.45 24.91 2.55
C GLU A 270 21.11 23.83 1.51
N ASP A 271 20.51 24.23 0.37
CA ASP A 271 20.08 23.33 -0.73
C ASP A 271 21.24 22.61 -1.45
N ASP A 272 22.47 22.67 -0.92
CA ASP A 272 23.67 22.11 -1.54
C ASP A 272 23.93 20.64 -1.16
N SER A 273 23.25 20.11 -0.13
CA SER A 273 23.45 18.73 0.35
C SER A 273 22.21 17.87 0.14
N HIS A 274 22.37 16.70 -0.47
CA HIS A 274 21.29 15.73 -0.69
C HIS A 274 21.48 14.50 0.20
N LEU A 275 20.40 13.76 0.48
CA LEU A 275 20.47 12.52 1.27
C LEU A 275 21.44 11.50 0.65
N GLY A 276 21.48 11.42 -0.68
CA GLY A 276 22.37 10.52 -1.42
C GLY A 276 23.86 10.76 -1.17
N ASP A 277 24.25 12.00 -0.84
CA ASP A 277 25.66 12.35 -0.59
C ASP A 277 26.21 11.72 0.70
N PHE A 278 25.33 11.26 1.60
CA PHE A 278 25.68 10.64 2.88
C PHE A 278 25.68 9.11 2.86
N ILE A 279 25.35 8.49 1.72
CA ILE A 279 25.29 7.03 1.61
C ILE A 279 26.66 6.52 1.17
N GLU A 280 27.33 5.79 2.06
CA GLU A 280 28.58 5.11 1.76
C GLU A 280 28.34 3.92 0.80
N ASP A 281 29.19 3.78 -0.21
CA ASP A 281 29.19 2.64 -1.12
C ASP A 281 30.01 1.48 -0.52
N GLU A 282 29.32 0.48 0.02
CA GLU A 282 29.95 -0.73 0.60
C GLU A 282 30.50 -1.71 -0.47
N VAL A 283 30.19 -1.53 -1.75
CA VAL A 283 30.63 -2.44 -2.82
C VAL A 283 32.06 -2.12 -3.24
N ILE A 284 32.47 -0.86 -3.13
CA ILE A 284 33.82 -0.43 -3.52
C ILE A 284 34.79 -0.74 -2.39
N GLU A 285 35.72 -1.67 -2.65
CA GLU A 285 36.84 -1.92 -1.75
C GLU A 285 37.61 -0.61 -1.51
N ASN A 286 37.89 -0.32 -0.24
CA ASN A 286 38.72 0.81 0.13
C ASN A 286 40.10 0.67 -0.56
N PRO A 287 40.65 1.76 -1.16
CA PRO A 287 41.98 1.74 -1.75
C PRO A 287 43.06 1.15 -0.85
N VAL A 288 42.96 1.35 0.47
CA VAL A 288 43.87 0.76 1.45
C VAL A 288 43.79 -0.77 1.39
N ASP A 289 42.60 -1.33 1.53
CA ASP A 289 42.39 -2.79 1.52
C ASP A 289 42.83 -3.41 0.19
N TYR A 290 42.55 -2.74 -0.92
CA TYR A 290 43.02 -3.15 -2.24
C TYR A 290 44.55 -3.21 -2.32
N THR A 291 45.25 -2.16 -1.85
CA THR A 291 46.71 -2.13 -1.83
C THR A 291 47.29 -3.20 -0.88
N THR A 292 46.70 -3.38 0.29
CA THR A 292 47.10 -4.42 1.25
C THR A 292 47.01 -5.81 0.62
N ARG A 293 45.96 -6.09 -0.15
CA ARG A 293 45.80 -7.36 -0.87
C ARG A 293 46.84 -7.57 -1.97
N ILE A 294 47.20 -6.53 -2.72
CA ILE A 294 48.27 -6.60 -3.73
C ILE A 294 49.60 -6.87 -3.06
N VAL A 295 49.96 -6.10 -2.03
CA VAL A 295 51.22 -6.24 -1.31
C VAL A 295 51.30 -7.62 -0.64
N LEU A 296 50.20 -8.10 -0.07
CA LEU A 296 50.12 -9.46 0.49
C LEU A 296 50.39 -10.51 -0.59
N ARG A 297 49.85 -10.35 -1.80
CA ARG A 297 50.09 -11.29 -2.91
C ARG A 297 51.55 -11.30 -3.33
N GLU A 298 52.17 -10.12 -3.47
CA GLU A 298 53.60 -10.01 -3.81
C GLU A 298 54.49 -10.66 -2.75
N GLN A 299 54.22 -10.42 -1.46
CA GLN A 299 54.97 -11.06 -0.38
C GLN A 299 54.74 -12.57 -0.28
N LEU A 300 53.52 -13.03 -0.57
CA LEU A 300 53.22 -14.46 -0.65
C LEU A 300 54.03 -15.12 -1.76
N ASP A 301 54.12 -14.49 -2.93
CA ASP A 301 54.93 -15.00 -4.04
C ASP A 301 56.43 -15.04 -3.67
N GLU A 302 56.98 -13.98 -3.06
CA GLU A 302 58.37 -13.97 -2.61
C GLU A 302 58.67 -15.08 -1.59
N VAL A 303 57.75 -15.34 -0.65
CA VAL A 303 57.91 -16.41 0.33
C VAL A 303 57.76 -17.79 -0.30
N LEU A 304 56.87 -17.94 -1.29
CA LEU A 304 56.65 -19.19 -2.02
C LEU A 304 57.86 -19.56 -2.90
N ASP A 305 58.53 -18.59 -3.51
CA ASP A 305 59.75 -18.78 -4.31
C ASP A 305 60.92 -19.34 -3.49
N THR A 306 60.90 -19.20 -2.15
CA THR A 306 61.91 -19.81 -1.27
C THR A 306 61.72 -21.31 -1.03
N LEU A 307 60.62 -21.89 -1.52
CA LEU A 307 60.37 -23.33 -1.51
C LEU A 307 61.02 -23.99 -2.74
N THR A 308 60.91 -25.30 -2.86
CA THR A 308 61.28 -25.96 -4.11
C THR A 308 60.14 -25.86 -5.11
N ASP A 309 60.42 -25.83 -6.42
CA ASP A 309 59.40 -25.73 -7.48
C ASP A 309 58.27 -26.75 -7.31
N ARG A 310 58.57 -27.95 -6.80
CA ARG A 310 57.57 -29.00 -6.53
C ARG A 310 56.70 -28.70 -5.31
N GLU A 311 57.25 -28.10 -4.26
CA GLU A 311 56.51 -27.71 -3.06
C GLU A 311 55.60 -26.49 -3.34
N GLU A 312 56.14 -25.49 -4.04
CA GLU A 312 55.44 -24.28 -4.47
C GLU A 312 54.23 -24.59 -5.37
N ASN A 313 54.44 -25.31 -6.46
CA ASN A 313 53.36 -25.63 -7.42
C ASN A 313 52.26 -26.50 -6.78
N VAL A 314 52.60 -27.35 -5.81
CA VAL A 314 51.60 -28.11 -5.04
C VAL A 314 50.73 -27.18 -4.19
N LEU A 315 51.32 -26.16 -3.55
CA LEU A 315 50.56 -25.18 -2.77
C LEU A 315 49.71 -24.26 -3.67
N ARG A 316 50.26 -23.71 -4.76
CA ARG A 316 49.52 -22.87 -5.71
C ARG A 316 48.30 -23.58 -6.28
N LEU A 317 48.45 -24.84 -6.72
CA LEU A 317 47.33 -25.65 -7.25
C LEU A 317 46.36 -26.13 -6.16
N ARG A 318 46.83 -26.39 -4.94
CA ARG A 318 45.97 -26.85 -3.83
C ARG A 318 45.05 -25.74 -3.33
N PHE A 319 45.62 -24.56 -3.09
CA PHE A 319 44.90 -23.40 -2.56
C PHE A 319 44.32 -22.50 -3.65
N GLY A 320 44.65 -22.73 -4.92
CA GLY A 320 44.11 -21.99 -6.05
C GLY A 320 44.60 -20.54 -6.07
N LEU A 321 45.88 -20.31 -5.79
CA LEU A 321 46.45 -18.96 -5.71
C LEU A 321 46.51 -18.24 -7.07
N ASP A 322 46.54 -19.00 -8.17
CA ASP A 322 46.58 -18.46 -9.54
C ASP A 322 45.19 -18.42 -10.20
N ASP A 323 44.42 -19.50 -10.07
CA ASP A 323 43.15 -19.72 -10.76
C ASP A 323 41.91 -19.52 -9.87
N GLY A 324 42.10 -19.21 -8.58
CA GLY A 324 41.04 -19.02 -7.60
C GLY A 324 40.29 -20.30 -7.23
N LYS A 325 40.72 -21.47 -7.73
CA LYS A 325 40.02 -22.75 -7.58
C LYS A 325 40.83 -23.71 -6.72
N MET A 326 40.34 -23.98 -5.51
CA MET A 326 40.92 -25.01 -4.65
C MET A 326 40.74 -26.41 -5.26
N ARG A 327 41.84 -27.15 -5.42
CA ARG A 327 41.81 -28.52 -5.95
C ARG A 327 41.95 -29.54 -4.85
N THR A 328 41.37 -30.73 -5.01
CA THR A 328 41.56 -31.81 -4.02
C THR A 328 42.97 -32.39 -4.10
N LEU A 329 43.43 -33.03 -3.02
CA LEU A 329 44.74 -33.72 -3.02
C LEU A 329 44.85 -34.81 -4.09
N GLU A 330 43.73 -35.40 -4.50
CA GLU A 330 43.68 -36.39 -5.56
C GLU A 330 43.86 -35.73 -6.93
N ASP A 331 43.20 -34.58 -7.16
CA ASP A 331 43.31 -33.83 -8.42
C ASP A 331 44.71 -33.26 -8.62
N VAL A 332 45.32 -32.74 -7.55
CA VAL A 332 46.72 -32.32 -7.57
C VAL A 332 47.64 -33.53 -7.80
N GLY A 333 47.37 -34.67 -7.17
CA GLY A 333 48.11 -35.92 -7.38
C GLY A 333 48.10 -36.40 -8.84
N LYS A 334 46.96 -36.26 -9.54
CA LYS A 334 46.84 -36.57 -10.97
C LYS A 334 47.74 -35.69 -11.83
N VAL A 335 47.83 -34.38 -11.53
CA VAL A 335 48.68 -33.43 -12.29
C VAL A 335 50.17 -33.75 -12.12
N PHE A 336 50.59 -34.12 -10.91
CA PHE A 336 52.00 -34.45 -10.62
C PHE A 336 52.37 -35.92 -10.83
N ASN A 337 51.43 -36.77 -11.29
CA ASN A 337 51.61 -38.23 -11.41
C ASN A 337 52.09 -38.90 -10.11
N VAL A 338 51.50 -38.50 -8.98
CA VAL A 338 51.92 -38.90 -7.63
C VAL A 338 50.69 -39.29 -6.79
N THR A 339 50.86 -40.19 -5.83
CA THR A 339 49.76 -40.62 -4.95
C THR A 339 49.26 -39.47 -4.07
N ARG A 340 47.96 -39.51 -3.73
CA ARG A 340 47.32 -38.55 -2.80
C ARG A 340 48.11 -38.35 -1.52
N GLU A 341 48.56 -39.44 -0.90
CA GLU A 341 49.29 -39.40 0.37
C GLU A 341 50.65 -38.73 0.22
N ARG A 342 51.28 -38.86 -0.94
CA ARG A 342 52.55 -38.19 -1.21
C ARG A 342 52.39 -36.68 -1.41
N ILE A 343 51.31 -36.22 -2.03
CA ILE A 343 50.97 -34.77 -2.08
C ILE A 343 50.75 -34.22 -0.67
N ARG A 344 50.01 -34.96 0.19
CA ARG A 344 49.80 -34.58 1.60
C ARG A 344 51.11 -34.44 2.37
N GLN A 345 52.07 -35.33 2.15
CA GLN A 345 53.41 -35.25 2.76
C GLN A 345 54.19 -34.01 2.28
N ILE A 346 54.11 -33.69 0.99
CA ILE A 346 54.78 -32.52 0.40
C ILE A 346 54.16 -31.23 0.96
N GLU A 347 52.84 -31.14 1.03
CA GLU A 347 52.10 -30.03 1.64
C GLU A 347 52.50 -29.82 3.11
N ALA A 348 52.44 -30.88 3.93
CA ALA A 348 52.80 -30.79 5.34
C ALA A 348 54.26 -30.35 5.55
N LYS A 349 55.16 -30.79 4.67
CA LYS A 349 56.57 -30.39 4.70
C LYS A 349 56.74 -28.92 4.29
N ALA A 350 56.03 -28.47 3.25
CA ALA A 350 56.06 -27.09 2.79
C ALA A 350 55.50 -26.13 3.86
N LEU A 351 54.34 -26.44 4.45
CA LEU A 351 53.75 -25.67 5.56
C LEU A 351 54.68 -25.61 6.77
N ARG A 352 55.39 -26.70 7.09
CA ARG A 352 56.38 -26.70 8.18
C ARG A 352 57.57 -25.77 7.90
N LYS A 353 58.01 -25.65 6.64
CA LYS A 353 59.07 -24.71 6.24
C LYS A 353 58.58 -23.26 6.29
N LEU A 354 57.35 -23.00 5.82
CA LEU A 354 56.72 -21.68 5.86
C LEU A 354 56.50 -21.18 7.30
N ARG A 355 56.33 -22.08 8.27
CA ARG A 355 56.19 -21.75 9.70
C ARG A 355 57.49 -21.29 10.37
N GLN A 356 58.64 -21.30 9.68
CA GLN A 356 59.89 -20.81 10.26
C GLN A 356 59.82 -19.28 10.47
N PRO A 357 60.31 -18.76 11.61
CA PRO A 357 60.18 -17.32 11.94
C PRO A 357 60.75 -16.37 10.89
N SER A 358 61.77 -16.80 10.13
CA SER A 358 62.35 -16.00 9.05
C SER A 358 61.40 -15.78 7.88
N ARG A 359 60.51 -16.74 7.60
CA ARG A 359 59.55 -16.71 6.49
C ARG A 359 58.16 -16.26 6.92
N SER A 360 57.79 -16.51 8.19
CA SER A 360 56.47 -16.15 8.71
C SER A 360 56.40 -14.72 9.25
N LYS A 361 57.55 -14.04 9.49
CA LYS A 361 57.56 -12.68 10.04
C LYS A 361 56.94 -11.64 9.09
N PRO A 362 57.27 -11.58 7.78
CA PRO A 362 56.67 -10.61 6.85
C PRO A 362 55.16 -10.80 6.69
N LEU A 363 54.71 -12.06 6.63
CA LEU A 363 53.29 -12.39 6.46
C LEU A 363 52.46 -12.23 7.74
N ARG A 364 53.10 -12.10 8.91
CA ARG A 364 52.40 -11.96 10.18
C ARG A 364 51.76 -10.58 10.33
N ASP A 365 52.36 -9.57 9.74
CA ASP A 365 51.88 -8.19 9.79
C ASP A 365 50.52 -8.04 9.06
N PHE A 366 50.16 -8.97 8.17
CA PHE A 366 48.86 -9.01 7.46
C PHE A 366 47.77 -9.83 8.16
N ILE A 367 48.05 -10.38 9.35
CA ILE A 367 47.09 -11.19 10.14
C ILE A 367 46.56 -10.40 11.35
N GLU A 368 47.26 -9.33 11.76
CA GLU A 368 46.97 -8.57 12.97
C GLU A 368 46.05 -7.34 12.75
N ASP A 369 45.53 -7.14 11.53
CA ASP A 369 44.40 -6.21 11.24
C ASP A 369 43.12 -6.97 10.87
#